data_AF-A0A6J0NQX4-F1
#
_entry.id   AF-A0A6J0NQX4-F1
#
_cell.length_a   1.000
_cell.length_b   1.000
_cell.length_c   1.000
_cell.angle_alpha   90.00
_cell.angle_beta   90.00
_cell.angle_gamma   90.00
#
_symmetry.space_group_name_H-M   'P 1'
#
loop_
_entity.id
_entity.type
_entity.pdbx_description
1 polymer ?
#
loop_
_entity_poly.entity_id
_entity_poly.type
_entity_poly.pdbx_seq_one_letter_code
_entity_poly.pdbx_strand_id
1 'polypeptide(L)'
;MFNLRRRIATGYLIHLWKRETRMVVVPFSSSSSYAAENPNRQITTPAFIMTSPAVAEKSCIFGKLQPFVGETLDFITREEEKKGVSVTKEDLVKWAKQLKKDGKFEHAYEIFEWMDKKKKMEFSPWELAVYVGLICQTKGIDVAQEYFNKVEPVFDRSNNLAKNAPAYVTIVVRILEYDRKNSLCQERPRRVRRIRKNV
;
A
#
# COMPACT_ATOMS: atom_id res chain seq x y z
N MET A 1 1.91 12.20 -54.18
CA MET A 1 2.37 13.48 -53.60
C MET A 1 1.37 13.91 -52.53
N PHE A 2 1.84 14.65 -51.52
CA PHE A 2 1.15 15.16 -50.32
C PHE A 2 0.97 14.17 -49.16
N ASN A 3 1.19 14.51 -47.89
CA ASN A 3 2.22 15.28 -47.19
C ASN A 3 2.02 14.99 -45.69
N LEU A 4 3.11 14.84 -44.94
CA LEU A 4 3.13 14.70 -43.48
C LEU A 4 2.49 15.92 -42.78
N ARG A 5 1.61 15.71 -41.79
CA ARG A 5 1.57 16.51 -40.54
C ARG A 5 1.19 15.66 -39.33
N ARG A 6 1.84 16.00 -38.22
CA ARG A 6 1.98 15.26 -36.96
C ARG A 6 0.98 15.81 -35.92
N ARG A 7 0.44 14.89 -35.10
CA ARG A 7 -0.15 14.98 -33.73
C ARG A 7 -0.49 16.37 -33.13
N ILE A 8 -1.65 16.43 -32.45
CA ILE A 8 -1.73 16.75 -31.00
C ILE A 8 -2.79 15.86 -30.35
N ALA A 9 -2.40 15.08 -29.34
CA ALA A 9 -3.29 14.38 -28.43
C ALA A 9 -3.63 15.33 -27.27
N THR A 10 -4.92 15.48 -26.99
CA THR A 10 -5.44 16.22 -25.85
C THR A 10 -5.07 15.49 -24.56
N GLY A 11 -4.08 16.02 -23.85
CA GLY A 11 -3.65 15.52 -22.56
C GLY A 11 -4.55 16.05 -21.44
N TYR A 12 -5.31 15.17 -20.79
CA TYR A 12 -5.69 15.37 -19.39
C TYR A 12 -4.76 14.52 -18.54
N LEU A 13 -3.67 15.16 -18.11
CA LEU A 13 -2.62 14.57 -17.30
C LEU A 13 -3.08 14.57 -15.83
N ILE A 14 -3.11 13.37 -15.26
CA ILE A 14 -3.37 13.09 -13.85
C ILE A 14 -2.37 13.88 -13.00
N HIS A 15 -2.89 14.79 -12.16
CA HIS A 15 -2.09 15.53 -11.18
C HIS A 15 -1.58 14.56 -10.09
N LEU A 16 -0.37 14.03 -10.31
CA LEU A 16 0.44 13.35 -9.32
C LEU A 16 0.86 14.35 -8.23
N TRP A 17 0.45 14.07 -7.00
CA TRP A 17 0.93 14.75 -5.80
C TRP A 17 2.44 14.52 -5.65
N LYS A 18 3.22 15.57 -5.88
CA LYS A 18 4.65 15.63 -5.54
C LYS A 18 4.80 16.68 -4.42
N ARG A 19 4.81 16.23 -3.17
CA ARG A 19 5.28 17.06 -2.04
C ARG A 19 6.80 16.88 -1.97
N GLU A 20 7.52 17.80 -2.60
CA GLU A 20 8.96 17.98 -2.40
C GLU A 20 9.14 18.83 -1.14
N THR A 21 9.68 18.23 -0.08
CA THR A 21 10.10 18.93 1.14
C THR A 21 11.34 19.75 0.84
N ARG A 22 11.17 21.05 0.62
CA ARG A 22 12.27 22.00 0.50
C ARG A 22 12.88 22.21 1.90
N MET A 23 14.01 21.57 2.15
CA MET A 23 14.84 21.81 3.33
C MET A 23 15.44 23.21 3.21
N VAL A 24 14.96 24.16 4.01
CA VAL A 24 15.66 25.43 4.23
C VAL A 24 16.67 25.18 5.34
N VAL A 25 17.91 24.93 4.95
CA VAL A 25 19.06 24.97 5.87
C VAL A 25 19.36 26.43 6.13
N VAL A 26 19.06 26.92 7.33
CA VAL A 26 19.65 28.15 7.86
C VAL A 26 20.89 27.80 8.67
N PRO A 27 22.01 28.51 8.49
CA PRO A 27 23.27 28.17 9.14
C PRO A 27 23.20 28.49 10.64
N PHE A 28 23.47 27.48 11.47
CA PHE A 28 23.72 27.64 12.89
C PHE A 28 25.13 28.24 13.06
N SER A 29 25.23 29.56 13.03
CA SER A 29 26.45 30.26 13.43
C SER A 29 26.51 30.30 14.95
N SER A 30 27.45 29.54 15.51
CA SER A 30 27.88 29.69 16.90
C SER A 30 28.82 30.88 17.01
N SER A 31 28.46 31.89 17.81
CA SER A 31 29.34 32.88 18.46
C SER A 31 28.47 33.66 19.47
N SER A 32 28.58 33.37 20.77
CA SER A 32 29.43 34.10 21.75
C SER A 32 28.92 35.50 22.09
N SER A 33 28.50 35.64 23.36
CA SER A 33 28.39 36.83 24.24
C SER A 33 27.56 38.03 23.72
N TYR A 34 26.79 38.80 24.51
CA TYR A 34 26.81 39.21 25.92
C TYR A 34 25.42 39.77 26.30
N ALA A 35 25.04 39.58 27.57
CA ALA A 35 24.10 40.34 28.42
C ALA A 35 22.98 41.21 27.82
N ALA A 36 21.73 40.89 28.16
CA ALA A 36 20.83 41.78 28.92
C ALA A 36 19.57 41.02 29.36
N GLU A 37 19.24 41.14 30.64
CA GLU A 37 18.19 40.43 31.38
C GLU A 37 16.78 40.95 31.07
N ASN A 38 15.77 40.07 31.09
CA ASN A 38 14.42 40.44 31.53
C ASN A 38 13.62 39.21 32.04
N PRO A 39 13.31 39.10 33.34
CA PRO A 39 12.69 37.91 33.92
C PRO A 39 11.20 38.13 34.19
N ASN A 40 10.33 37.93 33.20
CA ASN A 40 8.96 37.48 33.46
C ASN A 40 8.21 37.15 32.17
N ARG A 41 8.07 35.85 31.88
CA ARG A 41 6.85 35.27 31.27
C ARG A 41 7.00 33.75 31.25
N GLN A 42 6.04 33.11 31.89
CA GLN A 42 5.90 31.67 32.02
C GLN A 42 6.02 31.01 30.64
N ILE A 43 7.00 30.12 30.49
CA ILE A 43 7.17 29.31 29.29
C ILE A 43 6.08 28.24 29.33
N THR A 44 5.02 28.46 28.57
CA THR A 44 4.10 27.41 28.15
C THR A 44 4.92 26.38 27.38
N THR A 45 5.20 25.27 28.06
CA THR A 45 5.83 24.08 27.48
C THR A 45 4.95 23.60 26.33
N PRO A 46 5.47 23.39 25.11
CA PRO A 46 4.69 22.70 24.10
C PRO A 46 4.45 21.28 24.62
N ALA A 47 3.19 20.95 24.85
CA ALA A 47 2.77 19.63 25.28
C ALA A 47 3.36 18.58 24.34
N PHE A 48 4.36 17.86 24.84
CA PHE A 48 4.78 16.59 24.29
C PHE A 48 3.51 15.75 24.19
N ILE A 49 3.10 15.41 22.96
CA ILE A 49 1.96 14.52 22.74
C ILE A 49 2.35 13.19 23.39
N MET A 50 1.93 12.99 24.63
CA MET A 50 1.95 11.69 25.28
C MET A 50 1.00 10.84 24.47
N THR A 51 1.55 10.04 23.56
CA THR A 51 0.81 8.95 22.94
C THR A 51 0.22 8.12 24.06
N SER A 52 -1.12 8.07 24.13
CA SER A 52 -1.84 7.25 25.10
C SER A 52 -1.25 5.83 25.13
N PRO A 53 -1.09 5.20 26.32
CA PRO A 53 -0.44 3.90 26.47
C PRO A 53 -1.00 2.84 25.51
N ALA A 54 -2.31 2.87 25.25
CA ALA A 54 -2.97 1.96 24.30
C ALA A 54 -2.47 2.08 22.84
N VAL A 55 -2.01 3.27 22.41
CA VAL A 55 -1.48 3.48 21.05
C VAL A 55 -0.04 3.00 20.94
N ALA A 56 0.77 3.18 21.99
CA ALA A 56 2.13 2.68 22.07
C ALA A 56 2.17 1.15 22.13
N GLU A 57 1.20 0.52 22.80
CA GLU A 57 1.09 -0.95 22.83
C GLU A 57 0.77 -1.52 21.44
N LYS A 58 -0.17 -0.91 20.71
CA LYS A 58 -0.53 -1.33 19.34
C LYS A 58 0.65 -1.23 18.37
N SER A 59 1.51 -0.21 18.50
CA SER A 59 2.70 -0.08 17.66
C SER A 59 3.76 -1.14 18.00
N CYS A 60 3.89 -1.53 19.27
CA CYS A 60 4.74 -2.65 19.68
C CYS A 60 4.25 -4.00 19.11
N ILE A 61 2.93 -4.22 19.09
CA ILE A 61 2.33 -5.42 18.50
C ILE A 61 2.62 -5.47 16.99
N PHE A 62 2.50 -4.36 16.27
CA PHE A 62 2.86 -4.30 14.85
C PHE A 62 4.33 -4.70 14.59
N GLY A 63 5.26 -4.26 15.44
CA GLY A 63 6.66 -4.67 15.35
C GLY A 63 6.86 -6.18 15.53
N LYS A 64 6.09 -6.80 16.43
CA LYS A 64 6.12 -8.26 16.66
C LYS A 64 5.48 -9.08 15.53
N LEU A 65 4.60 -8.48 14.74
CA LEU A 65 3.88 -9.12 13.63
C LEU A 65 4.67 -9.18 12.31
N GLN A 66 5.90 -8.66 12.27
CA GLN A 66 6.71 -8.67 11.04
C GLN A 66 7.06 -10.07 10.47
N PRO A 67 7.24 -11.14 11.26
CA PRO A 67 7.43 -12.50 10.72
C PRO A 67 6.14 -13.31 10.89
N PHE A 68 5.37 -13.71 9.84
CA PHE A 68 4.04 -14.25 10.13
C PHE A 68 3.41 -15.43 9.35
N VAL A 69 3.64 -16.66 9.84
CA VAL A 69 2.87 -17.89 9.51
C VAL A 69 1.63 -18.04 10.39
N GLY A 70 0.42 -18.05 9.84
CA GLY A 70 -0.92 -18.10 10.51
C GLY A 70 -1.05 -18.51 12.01
N GLU A 71 -0.34 -19.56 12.44
CA GLU A 71 -0.33 -20.11 13.80
C GLU A 71 0.15 -19.14 14.89
N THR A 72 1.25 -18.41 14.68
CA THR A 72 1.73 -17.41 15.64
C THR A 72 0.85 -16.13 15.71
N LEU A 73 -0.11 -15.89 14.80
CA LEU A 73 -1.06 -14.76 14.84
C LEU A 73 -2.22 -15.15 15.74
N ASP A 74 -2.61 -16.41 15.72
CA ASP A 74 -3.45 -16.98 16.77
C ASP A 74 -2.77 -16.91 18.13
N PHE A 75 -1.48 -17.21 18.23
CA PHE A 75 -0.76 -17.07 19.50
C PHE A 75 -0.72 -15.62 19.98
N ILE A 76 -0.34 -14.67 19.13
CA ILE A 76 -0.25 -13.24 19.47
C ILE A 76 -1.63 -12.70 19.84
N THR A 77 -2.67 -12.99 19.06
CA THR A 77 -4.02 -12.51 19.39
C THR A 77 -4.55 -13.09 20.70
N ARG A 78 -4.32 -14.38 20.98
CA ARG A 78 -4.69 -15.01 22.26
C ARG A 78 -3.91 -14.43 23.44
N GLU A 79 -2.61 -14.20 23.28
CA GLU A 79 -1.78 -13.61 24.34
C GLU A 79 -2.16 -12.16 24.65
N GLU A 80 -2.47 -11.36 23.62
CA GLU A 80 -2.91 -9.98 23.83
C GLU A 80 -4.33 -9.91 24.42
N GLU A 81 -5.24 -10.82 24.05
CA GLU A 81 -6.55 -10.96 24.71
C GLU A 81 -6.41 -11.24 26.22
N LYS A 82 -5.46 -12.09 26.63
CA LYS A 82 -5.17 -12.34 28.06
C LYS A 82 -4.64 -11.11 28.79
N LYS A 83 -3.90 -10.24 28.08
CA LYS A 83 -3.39 -8.96 28.64
C LYS A 83 -4.45 -7.86 28.66
N GLY A 84 -5.66 -8.13 28.19
CA GLY A 84 -6.75 -7.16 28.10
C GLY A 84 -6.68 -6.26 26.86
N VAL A 85 -5.76 -6.50 25.93
CA VAL A 85 -5.61 -5.75 24.68
C VAL A 85 -6.33 -6.51 23.56
N SER A 86 -7.51 -6.04 23.17
CA SER A 86 -8.25 -6.63 22.06
C SER A 86 -7.67 -6.17 20.72
N VAL A 87 -7.15 -7.11 19.93
CA VAL A 87 -6.75 -6.87 18.54
C VAL A 87 -8.01 -6.83 17.68
N THR A 88 -8.37 -5.64 17.20
CA THR A 88 -9.57 -5.46 16.39
C THR A 88 -9.32 -5.77 14.91
N LYS A 89 -10.39 -6.07 14.17
CA LYS A 89 -10.37 -6.21 12.70
C LYS A 89 -9.69 -4.99 12.04
N GLU A 90 -10.01 -3.80 12.51
CA GLU A 90 -9.47 -2.56 11.96
C GLU A 90 -7.95 -2.45 12.15
N ASP A 91 -7.42 -2.91 13.28
CA ASP A 91 -5.99 -2.89 13.56
C ASP A 91 -5.25 -3.83 12.58
N LEU A 92 -5.77 -5.04 12.35
CA LEU A 92 -5.22 -5.98 11.36
C LEU A 92 -5.23 -5.41 9.95
N VAL A 93 -6.34 -4.77 9.53
CA VAL A 93 -6.44 -4.12 8.21
C VAL A 93 -5.47 -2.96 8.08
N LYS A 94 -5.28 -2.16 9.15
CA LYS A 94 -4.30 -1.06 9.17
C LYS A 94 -2.88 -1.61 9.01
N TRP A 95 -2.53 -2.66 9.73
CA TRP A 95 -1.23 -3.31 9.64
C TRP A 95 -0.97 -3.93 8.27
N ALA A 96 -1.93 -4.65 7.70
CA ALA A 96 -1.80 -5.21 6.35
C ALA A 96 -1.66 -4.12 5.28
N LYS A 97 -2.41 -3.01 5.40
CA LYS A 97 -2.24 -1.84 4.52
C LYS A 97 -0.86 -1.20 4.66
N GLN A 98 -0.30 -1.16 5.87
CA GLN A 98 1.05 -0.65 6.10
C GLN A 98 2.10 -1.56 5.45
N LEU A 99 2.00 -2.87 5.65
CA LEU A 99 2.89 -3.85 5.01
C LEU A 99 2.83 -3.79 3.48
N LYS A 100 1.64 -3.58 2.91
CA LYS A 100 1.47 -3.35 1.47
C LYS A 100 2.21 -2.09 0.99
N LYS A 101 2.19 -1.00 1.76
CA LYS A 101 2.96 0.22 1.44
C LYS A 101 4.47 -0.02 1.53
N ASP A 102 4.88 -0.82 2.50
CA ASP A 102 6.29 -1.20 2.72
C ASP A 102 6.78 -2.25 1.69
N GLY A 103 5.92 -2.70 0.78
CA GLY A 103 6.24 -3.68 -0.27
C GLY A 103 6.28 -5.14 0.22
N LYS A 104 5.91 -5.40 1.47
CA LYS A 104 5.85 -6.74 2.08
C LYS A 104 4.52 -7.43 1.76
N PHE A 105 4.28 -7.70 0.48
CA PHE A 105 2.99 -8.23 -0.01
C PHE A 105 2.64 -9.61 0.55
N GLU A 106 3.63 -10.49 0.73
CA GLU A 106 3.42 -11.83 1.33
C GLU A 106 2.89 -11.74 2.77
N HIS A 107 3.56 -10.96 3.62
CA HIS A 107 3.15 -10.75 5.01
C HIS A 107 1.76 -10.08 5.11
N ALA A 108 1.48 -9.12 4.21
CA ALA A 108 0.15 -8.51 4.14
C ALA A 108 -0.92 -9.54 3.73
N TYR A 109 -0.58 -10.45 2.80
CA TYR A 109 -1.46 -11.53 2.36
C TYR A 109 -1.77 -12.52 3.49
N GLU A 110 -0.76 -12.94 4.26
CA GLU A 110 -0.90 -13.87 5.39
C GLU A 110 -1.88 -13.34 6.44
N ILE A 111 -1.84 -12.04 6.75
CA ILE A 111 -2.80 -11.41 7.68
C ILE A 111 -4.23 -11.53 7.15
N PHE A 112 -4.46 -11.18 5.89
CA PHE A 112 -5.81 -11.27 5.31
C PHE A 112 -6.27 -12.72 5.14
N GLU A 113 -5.39 -13.66 4.82
CA GLU A 113 -5.72 -15.08 4.75
C GLU A 113 -6.13 -15.62 6.12
N TRP A 114 -5.45 -15.20 7.19
CA TRP A 114 -5.85 -15.54 8.55
C TRP A 114 -7.21 -14.94 8.93
N MET A 115 -7.48 -13.69 8.53
CA MET A 115 -8.78 -13.05 8.75
C MET A 115 -9.91 -13.81 8.03
N ASP A 116 -9.69 -14.23 6.78
CA ASP A 116 -10.64 -15.01 6.00
C ASP A 116 -10.92 -16.39 6.64
N LYS A 117 -9.86 -17.08 7.06
CA LYS A 117 -9.95 -18.38 7.76
C LYS A 117 -10.76 -18.30 9.06
N LYS A 118 -10.65 -17.20 9.81
CA LYS A 118 -11.38 -17.04 11.07
C LYS A 118 -12.90 -16.88 10.92
N LYS A 119 -13.44 -16.71 9.69
CA LYS A 119 -14.88 -16.57 9.33
C LYS A 119 -15.70 -15.50 10.06
N LYS A 120 -15.23 -14.95 11.18
CA LYS A 120 -15.90 -13.92 11.99
C LYS A 120 -15.68 -12.50 11.45
N MET A 121 -14.82 -12.33 10.44
CA MET A 121 -14.45 -11.03 9.91
C MET A 121 -14.86 -10.90 8.44
N GLU A 122 -16.08 -10.40 8.20
CA GLU A 122 -16.51 -10.08 6.84
C GLU A 122 -15.74 -8.88 6.30
N PHE A 123 -15.24 -8.96 5.07
CA PHE A 123 -14.54 -7.83 4.45
C PHE A 123 -15.51 -6.77 3.95
N SER A 124 -15.17 -5.50 4.20
CA SER A 124 -15.74 -4.37 3.48
C SER A 124 -15.33 -4.45 1.99
N PRO A 125 -16.11 -3.93 1.04
CA PRO A 125 -15.74 -3.89 -0.37
C PRO A 125 -14.32 -3.37 -0.64
N TRP A 126 -13.89 -2.37 0.12
CA TRP A 126 -12.55 -1.80 -0.01
C TRP A 126 -11.46 -2.73 0.56
N GLU A 127 -11.76 -3.44 1.64
CA GLU A 127 -10.84 -4.41 2.24
C GLU A 127 -10.69 -5.63 1.32
N LEU A 128 -11.79 -6.09 0.72
CA LEU A 128 -11.78 -7.13 -0.29
C LEU A 128 -10.95 -6.71 -1.51
N ALA A 129 -11.06 -5.45 -1.96
CA ALA A 129 -10.23 -4.93 -3.04
C ALA A 129 -8.73 -4.94 -2.69
N VAL A 130 -8.38 -4.60 -1.44
CA VAL A 130 -6.99 -4.73 -0.96
C VAL A 130 -6.55 -6.18 -0.98
N TYR A 131 -7.37 -7.10 -0.48
CA TYR A 131 -7.02 -8.52 -0.39
C TYR A 131 -6.85 -9.17 -1.77
N VAL A 132 -7.82 -8.99 -2.66
CA VAL A 132 -7.74 -9.46 -4.05
C VAL A 132 -6.52 -8.88 -4.76
N GLY A 133 -6.22 -7.60 -4.53
CA GLY A 133 -5.01 -6.97 -5.06
C GLY A 133 -3.70 -7.58 -4.53
N LEU A 134 -3.70 -8.10 -3.29
CA LEU A 134 -2.57 -8.85 -2.73
C LEU A 134 -2.47 -10.24 -3.37
N ILE A 135 -3.58 -10.96 -3.55
CA ILE A 135 -3.60 -12.26 -4.26
C ILE A 135 -3.02 -12.12 -5.66
N CYS A 136 -3.41 -11.08 -6.41
CA CYS A 136 -2.85 -10.80 -7.74
C CYS A 136 -1.32 -10.65 -7.71
N GLN A 137 -0.76 -10.10 -6.62
CA GLN A 137 0.68 -9.86 -6.50
C GLN A 137 1.46 -11.07 -6.01
N THR A 138 0.88 -11.91 -5.15
CA THR A 138 1.57 -13.05 -4.52
C THR A 138 1.31 -14.35 -5.27
N LYS A 139 0.05 -14.67 -5.57
CA LYS A 139 -0.38 -15.94 -6.19
C LYS A 139 -0.70 -15.82 -7.68
N GLY A 140 -0.97 -14.60 -8.16
CA GLY A 140 -1.28 -14.33 -9.56
C GLY A 140 -2.74 -13.95 -9.80
N ILE A 141 -3.01 -13.48 -11.01
CA ILE A 141 -4.30 -12.89 -11.41
C ILE A 141 -5.40 -13.95 -11.47
N ASP A 142 -5.11 -15.13 -12.02
CA ASP A 142 -6.11 -16.19 -12.19
C ASP A 142 -6.68 -16.65 -10.85
N VAL A 143 -5.80 -16.86 -9.86
CA VAL A 143 -6.16 -17.23 -8.48
C VAL A 143 -7.02 -16.14 -7.83
N ALA A 144 -6.71 -14.87 -8.08
CA ALA A 144 -7.47 -13.75 -7.55
C ALA A 144 -8.89 -13.69 -8.14
N GLN A 145 -9.05 -14.00 -9.42
CA GLN A 145 -10.34 -14.06 -10.09
C GLN A 145 -11.19 -15.24 -9.59
N GLU A 146 -10.59 -16.41 -9.40
CA GLU A 146 -11.27 -17.57 -8.79
C GLU A 146 -11.75 -17.24 -7.37
N TYR A 147 -10.91 -16.59 -6.57
CA TYR A 147 -11.29 -16.16 -5.23
C TYR A 147 -12.46 -15.17 -5.27
N PHE A 148 -12.42 -14.17 -6.16
CA PHE A 148 -13.50 -13.21 -6.30
C PHE A 148 -14.83 -13.88 -6.69
N ASN A 149 -14.80 -14.82 -7.65
CA ASN A 149 -15.99 -15.57 -8.05
C ASN A 149 -16.55 -16.45 -6.92
N LYS A 150 -15.69 -16.95 -6.01
CA LYS A 150 -16.12 -17.69 -4.82
C LYS A 150 -16.84 -16.78 -3.82
N VAL A 151 -16.37 -15.55 -3.65
CA VAL A 151 -16.96 -14.57 -2.72
C VAL A 151 -18.24 -13.96 -3.27
N GLU A 152 -18.28 -13.64 -4.57
CA GLU A 152 -19.43 -13.04 -5.24
C GLU A 152 -19.72 -13.76 -6.56
N PRO A 153 -20.43 -14.91 -6.51
CA PRO A 153 -20.71 -15.72 -7.70
C PRO A 153 -21.67 -15.05 -8.68
N VAL A 154 -22.54 -14.17 -8.18
CA VAL A 154 -23.53 -13.42 -8.98
C VAL A 154 -23.10 -11.95 -9.07
N PHE A 155 -21.86 -11.71 -9.52
CA PHE A 155 -21.37 -10.36 -9.74
C PHE A 155 -21.76 -9.85 -11.14
N ASP A 156 -22.56 -8.80 -11.19
CA ASP A 156 -22.87 -8.11 -12.43
C ASP A 156 -21.76 -7.10 -12.78
N ARG A 157 -20.97 -7.44 -13.80
CA ARG A 157 -19.87 -6.61 -14.30
C ARG A 157 -20.31 -5.28 -14.87
N SER A 158 -21.58 -5.16 -15.31
CA SER A 158 -22.13 -3.94 -15.89
C SER A 158 -22.63 -2.96 -14.82
N ASN A 159 -22.84 -3.44 -13.59
CA ASN A 159 -23.32 -2.63 -12.49
C ASN A 159 -22.17 -1.97 -11.72
N ASN A 160 -21.92 -0.69 -12.02
CA ASN A 160 -20.89 0.11 -11.34
C ASN A 160 -21.20 0.39 -9.85
N LEU A 161 -22.42 0.09 -9.39
CA LEU A 161 -22.86 0.22 -7.99
C LEU A 161 -22.84 -1.13 -7.24
N ALA A 162 -22.38 -2.20 -7.88
CA ALA A 162 -22.26 -3.50 -7.23
C ALA A 162 -21.36 -3.40 -5.99
N LYS A 163 -21.77 -4.08 -4.90
CA LYS A 163 -21.14 -3.95 -3.57
C LYS A 163 -19.63 -4.11 -3.64
N ASN A 164 -19.11 -5.14 -4.33
CA ASN A 164 -17.67 -5.37 -4.46
C ASN A 164 -17.07 -4.97 -5.81
N ALA A 165 -17.73 -4.06 -6.55
CA ALA A 165 -17.15 -3.41 -7.73
C ALA A 165 -15.69 -2.95 -7.54
N PRO A 166 -15.25 -2.34 -6.40
CA PRO A 166 -13.85 -1.95 -6.24
C PRO A 166 -12.86 -3.12 -6.31
N ALA A 167 -13.26 -4.31 -5.86
CA ALA A 167 -12.40 -5.49 -5.93
C ALA A 167 -12.28 -6.01 -7.37
N TYR A 168 -13.39 -6.05 -8.11
CA TYR A 168 -13.38 -6.41 -9.53
C TYR A 168 -12.54 -5.44 -10.37
N VAL A 169 -12.71 -4.12 -10.15
CA VAL A 169 -11.90 -3.09 -10.82
C VAL A 169 -10.41 -3.30 -10.54
N THR A 170 -10.04 -3.69 -9.31
CA THR A 170 -8.65 -3.98 -8.97
C THR A 170 -8.08 -5.13 -9.80
N ILE A 171 -8.85 -6.21 -10.04
CA ILE A 171 -8.43 -7.32 -10.92
C ILE A 171 -8.21 -6.81 -12.35
N VAL A 172 -9.19 -6.09 -12.90
CA VAL A 172 -9.12 -5.56 -14.28
C VAL A 172 -7.91 -4.64 -14.47
N VAL A 173 -7.65 -3.74 -13.52
CA VAL A 173 -6.47 -2.87 -13.57
C VAL A 173 -5.17 -3.69 -13.58
N ARG A 174 -5.09 -4.75 -12.77
CA ARG A 174 -3.91 -5.64 -12.75
C ARG A 174 -3.72 -6.41 -14.06
N ILE A 175 -4.80 -6.88 -14.69
CA ILE A 175 -4.76 -7.50 -16.02
C ILE A 175 -4.18 -6.51 -17.04
N LEU A 176 -4.73 -5.29 -17.10
CA LEU A 176 -4.26 -4.27 -18.04
C LEU A 176 -2.78 -3.89 -17.80
N GLU A 177 -2.36 -3.80 -16.54
CA GLU A 177 -0.95 -3.56 -16.19
C GLU A 177 -0.04 -4.71 -16.65
N TYR A 178 -0.50 -5.96 -16.50
CA TYR A 178 0.22 -7.15 -16.93
C TYR A 178 0.37 -7.17 -18.45
N ASP A 179 -0.72 -6.97 -19.19
CA ASP A 179 -0.72 -6.94 -20.65
C ASP A 179 0.17 -5.82 -21.20
N ARG A 180 0.09 -4.62 -20.61
CA ARG A 180 0.95 -3.49 -20.98
C ARG A 180 2.43 -3.81 -20.80
N LYS A 181 2.80 -4.45 -19.68
CA LYS A 181 4.20 -4.86 -19.43
C LYS A 181 4.64 -5.95 -20.42
N ASN A 182 3.75 -6.88 -20.75
CA ASN A 182 4.04 -7.96 -21.68
C ASN A 182 4.27 -7.45 -23.11
N SER A 183 3.40 -6.54 -23.60
CA SER A 183 3.56 -5.90 -24.91
C SER A 183 4.86 -5.09 -25.03
N LEU A 184 5.25 -4.35 -23.98
CA LEU A 184 6.53 -3.63 -23.93
C LEU A 184 7.76 -4.55 -23.97
N CYS A 185 7.66 -5.78 -23.44
CA CYS A 185 8.74 -6.75 -23.48
C CYS A 185 8.89 -7.40 -24.88
N GLN A 186 7.81 -7.56 -25.64
CA GLN A 186 7.87 -8.10 -27.00
C GLN A 186 8.42 -7.10 -28.03
N GLU A 187 8.25 -5.80 -27.80
CA GLU A 187 8.70 -4.74 -28.72
C GLU A 187 10.18 -4.36 -28.62
N ARG A 188 11.01 -4.96 -27.75
CA ARG A 188 12.46 -4.66 -27.76
C ARG A 188 13.13 -5.37 -28.95
N PRO A 189 13.54 -4.67 -30.03
CA PRO A 189 14.20 -5.33 -31.13
C PRO A 189 15.53 -5.92 -30.66
N ARG A 190 15.74 -7.21 -30.92
CA ARG A 190 17.07 -7.83 -30.88
C ARG A 190 17.96 -6.97 -31.77
N ARG A 191 18.88 -6.19 -31.20
CA ARG A 191 19.94 -5.51 -31.97
C ARG A 191 20.74 -6.61 -32.66
N VAL A 192 20.39 -6.93 -33.89
CA VAL A 192 21.25 -7.66 -34.80
C VAL A 192 22.43 -6.73 -35.04
N ARG A 193 23.56 -7.02 -34.40
CA ARG A 193 24.83 -6.37 -34.74
C ARG A 193 25.14 -6.77 -36.17
N ARG A 194 24.78 -5.91 -37.13
CA ARG A 194 25.30 -5.97 -38.50
C ARG A 194 26.80 -5.70 -38.40
N ILE A 195 27.60 -6.76 -38.36
CA ILE A 195 29.03 -6.68 -38.58
C ILE A 195 29.19 -6.31 -40.06
N ARG A 196 29.55 -5.05 -40.34
CA ARG A 196 30.05 -4.67 -41.65
C ARG A 196 31.39 -5.38 -41.83
N LYS A 197 31.41 -6.42 -42.67
CA LYS A 197 32.66 -6.89 -43.28
C LYS A 197 32.98 -5.90 -44.40
N ASN A 198 34.03 -5.11 -44.21
CA ASN A 198 34.61 -4.31 -45.28
C ASN A 198 35.48 -5.27 -46.12
N VAL A 199 35.25 -5.27 -47.43
CA VAL A 199 36.17 -5.78 -48.47
C VAL A 199 36.57 -4.57 -49.30
#